data_AF-A0A534AP09-F1
#
_entry.id   AF-A0A534AP09-F1
#
_cell.length_a   1.000
_cell.length_b   1.000
_cell.length_c   1.000
_cell.angle_alpha   90.00
_cell.angle_beta   90.00
_cell.angle_gamma   90.00
#
_symmetry.space_group_name_H-M   'P 1'
#
loop_
_entity.id
_entity.type
_entity.pdbx_description
1 polymer ?
#
loop_
_entity_poly.entity_id
_entity_poly.type
_entity_poly.pdbx_seq_one_letter_code
_entity_poly.pdbx_strand_id
1 'polypeptide(L)'
;MSGSPNEPPSPSATRPFSPTCGALGQEARGGGGGGSEAVRPRVIAIDGPAASGKSSTAALVAHRLGWAHLDSGALYRAVTLAVLDNLGEPGALKESLAVPGSGATWPVQQIVALAEELPVRLVLVRDVFRPEVAGVDVEEPIRSDRVTRRVSEIAAIREVRHWVNVQQREAVLGHPRGVVVDGRDIGTVVFPDAPVKVFLTASPAERARRRLAQRGGRI
;
A
#
# COMPACT_ATOMS: atom_id res chain seq x y z
N MET A 1 -35.72 43.49 -15.46
CA MET A 1 -34.51 42.80 -15.93
C MET A 1 -33.94 42.00 -14.76
N SER A 2 -34.42 40.77 -14.61
CA SER A 2 -34.07 39.84 -13.54
C SER A 2 -32.85 39.02 -13.95
N GLY A 3 -31.76 39.12 -13.18
CA GLY A 3 -30.58 38.26 -13.34
C GLY A 3 -30.71 37.02 -12.47
N SER A 4 -30.74 35.85 -13.09
CA SER A 4 -30.67 34.53 -12.43
C SER A 4 -29.25 34.26 -11.91
N PRO A 5 -29.08 33.59 -10.75
CA PRO A 5 -27.78 33.12 -10.31
C PRO A 5 -27.42 31.77 -10.94
N ASN A 6 -26.11 31.60 -11.11
CA ASN A 6 -25.39 30.51 -11.76
C ASN A 6 -25.63 29.16 -11.04
N GLU A 7 -26.04 28.14 -11.79
CA GLU A 7 -26.24 26.77 -11.31
C GLU A 7 -24.94 25.96 -11.50
N PRO A 8 -24.44 25.21 -10.49
CA PRO A 8 -23.24 24.38 -10.66
C PRO A 8 -23.55 23.10 -11.46
N PRO A 9 -22.59 22.58 -12.25
CA PRO A 9 -22.83 21.43 -13.12
C PRO A 9 -23.05 20.14 -12.32
N SER A 10 -24.02 19.35 -12.77
CA SER A 10 -24.42 18.06 -12.22
C SER A 10 -23.31 17.01 -12.30
N PRO A 11 -23.17 16.10 -11.33
CA PRO A 11 -22.20 15.01 -11.40
C PRO A 11 -22.61 13.99 -12.47
N SER A 12 -21.83 13.92 -13.55
CA SER A 12 -21.99 12.94 -14.62
C SER A 12 -21.76 11.53 -14.10
N ALA A 13 -22.65 10.62 -14.46
CA ALA A 13 -22.67 9.21 -14.09
C ALA A 13 -21.32 8.50 -14.27
N THR A 14 -20.75 8.02 -13.16
CA THR A 14 -19.63 7.08 -13.15
C THR A 14 -20.11 5.76 -13.75
N ARG A 15 -19.49 5.34 -14.86
CA ARG A 15 -19.75 4.04 -15.49
C ARG A 15 -19.27 2.91 -14.55
N PRO A 16 -19.99 1.78 -14.44
CA PRO A 16 -19.48 0.61 -13.72
C PRO A 16 -18.25 0.04 -14.42
N PHE A 17 -17.23 -0.28 -13.63
CA PHE A 17 -15.98 -0.90 -14.08
C PHE A 17 -16.26 -2.34 -14.56
N SER A 18 -16.03 -2.59 -15.85
CA SER A 18 -16.00 -3.94 -16.43
C SER A 18 -14.55 -4.37 -16.59
N PRO A 19 -14.12 -5.53 -16.05
CA PRO A 19 -12.78 -6.03 -16.29
C PRO A 19 -12.80 -6.82 -17.60
N THR A 20 -12.54 -6.16 -18.74
CA THR A 20 -12.28 -6.90 -19.98
C THR A 20 -11.35 -6.16 -20.94
N CYS A 21 -10.54 -7.00 -21.59
CA CYS A 21 -9.74 -6.83 -22.80
C CYS A 21 -8.22 -6.60 -22.60
N GLY A 22 -7.35 -7.41 -23.21
CA GLY A 22 -7.65 -8.42 -24.21
C GLY A 22 -6.48 -9.32 -24.57
N ALA A 23 -6.83 -10.58 -24.82
CA ALA A 23 -6.04 -11.49 -25.62
C ALA A 23 -5.87 -10.87 -27.02
N LEU A 24 -4.62 -10.64 -27.42
CA LEU A 24 -4.28 -10.41 -28.82
C LEU A 24 -4.02 -11.76 -29.48
N GLY A 25 -4.74 -11.99 -30.57
CA GLY A 25 -4.73 -13.22 -31.35
C GLY A 25 -3.40 -13.48 -32.09
N GLN A 26 -3.24 -14.77 -32.41
CA GLN A 26 -2.28 -15.38 -33.33
C GLN A 26 -2.40 -14.71 -34.73
N GLU A 27 -1.38 -14.63 -35.60
CA GLU A 27 -0.48 -15.68 -36.08
C GLU A 27 0.86 -15.09 -36.62
N ALA A 28 1.97 -15.81 -36.47
CA ALA A 28 2.96 -16.02 -37.54
C ALA A 28 3.95 -17.14 -37.14
N ARG A 29 4.21 -18.02 -38.12
CA ARG A 29 4.98 -19.28 -38.04
C ARG A 29 6.48 -19.06 -37.79
N GLY A 30 7.13 -20.02 -37.11
CA GLY A 30 8.59 -20.20 -37.13
C GLY A 30 9.12 -20.81 -35.83
N GLY A 31 9.71 -22.00 -35.91
CA GLY A 31 9.99 -22.87 -34.77
C GLY A 31 11.19 -22.51 -33.88
N GLY A 32 11.28 -23.24 -32.77
CA GLY A 32 12.40 -23.21 -31.83
C GLY A 32 11.93 -23.48 -30.41
N GLY A 33 11.97 -24.74 -29.98
CA GLY A 33 11.66 -25.14 -28.61
C GLY A 33 12.60 -24.48 -27.61
N GLY A 34 12.08 -23.52 -26.86
CA GLY A 34 12.64 -23.05 -25.60
C GLY A 34 11.47 -22.94 -24.63
N GLY A 35 11.39 -23.85 -23.66
CA GLY A 35 10.41 -23.70 -22.59
C GLY A 35 10.60 -22.32 -21.97
N SER A 36 9.53 -21.52 -21.91
CA SER A 36 9.59 -20.27 -21.16
C SER A 36 9.82 -20.66 -19.70
N GLU A 37 11.07 -20.53 -19.26
CA GLU A 37 11.37 -20.58 -17.84
C GLU A 37 10.54 -19.45 -17.24
N ALA A 38 9.47 -19.81 -16.51
CA ALA A 38 8.61 -18.85 -15.85
C ALA A 38 9.53 -17.97 -14.99
N VAL A 39 9.71 -16.71 -15.38
CA VAL A 39 10.61 -15.78 -14.72
C VAL A 39 10.10 -15.63 -13.30
N ARG A 40 10.73 -16.36 -12.37
CA ARG A 40 10.38 -16.24 -10.96
C ARG A 40 10.77 -14.83 -10.52
N PRO A 41 9.86 -14.05 -9.93
CA PRO A 41 10.19 -12.71 -9.48
C PRO A 41 11.36 -12.80 -8.50
N ARG A 42 12.41 -12.04 -8.76
CA ARG A 42 13.57 -11.99 -7.87
C ARG A 42 13.22 -11.08 -6.70
N VAL A 43 12.90 -11.67 -5.55
CA VAL A 43 12.49 -10.94 -4.34
C VAL A 43 13.57 -11.01 -3.28
N ILE A 44 13.94 -9.86 -2.72
CA ILE A 44 14.69 -9.78 -1.46
C ILE A 44 13.73 -9.26 -0.40
N ALA A 45 13.49 -10.06 0.63
CA ALA A 45 12.65 -9.69 1.77
C ALA A 45 13.51 -9.07 2.88
N ILE A 46 13.11 -7.89 3.36
CA ILE A 46 13.79 -7.19 4.47
C ILE A 46 12.78 -6.91 5.59
N ASP A 47 12.85 -7.71 6.64
CA ASP A 47 11.97 -7.61 7.80
C ASP A 47 12.65 -6.92 8.98
N GLY A 48 11.87 -6.31 9.85
CA GLY A 48 12.38 -5.80 11.12
C GLY A 48 11.37 -4.95 11.88
N PRO A 49 11.65 -4.65 13.16
CA PRO A 49 10.81 -3.76 13.93
C PRO A 49 10.89 -2.32 13.39
N ALA A 50 9.90 -1.50 13.72
CA ALA A 50 9.92 -0.10 13.33
C ALA A 50 11.16 0.62 13.91
N ALA A 51 11.71 1.57 13.14
CA ALA A 51 12.95 2.30 13.42
C ALA A 51 14.23 1.43 13.45
N SER A 52 14.23 0.21 12.89
CA SER A 52 15.45 -0.60 12.71
C SER A 52 16.39 -0.11 11.61
N GLY A 53 15.90 0.73 10.69
CA GLY A 53 16.64 1.14 9.48
C GLY A 53 16.32 0.31 8.22
N LYS A 54 15.32 -0.59 8.30
CA LYS A 54 14.78 -1.41 7.20
C LYS A 54 14.59 -0.64 5.88
N SER A 55 13.73 0.37 5.84
CA SER A 55 13.36 1.06 4.58
C SER A 55 14.55 1.79 3.95
N SER A 56 15.39 2.43 4.76
CA SER A 56 16.63 3.07 4.27
C SER A 56 17.61 2.05 3.71
N THR A 57 17.78 0.91 4.38
CA THR A 57 18.66 -0.18 3.90
C THR A 57 18.10 -0.81 2.62
N ALA A 58 16.80 -1.06 2.57
CA ALA A 58 16.11 -1.63 1.42
C ALA A 58 16.22 -0.75 0.19
N ALA A 59 15.98 0.56 0.32
CA ALA A 59 16.15 1.51 -0.77
C ALA A 59 17.60 1.53 -1.30
N LEU A 60 18.59 1.49 -0.41
CA LEU A 60 20.01 1.46 -0.79
C LEU A 60 20.42 0.15 -1.47
N VAL A 61 19.86 -0.99 -1.05
CA VAL A 61 20.08 -2.29 -1.69
C VAL A 61 19.44 -2.30 -3.08
N ALA A 62 18.19 -1.87 -3.19
CA ALA A 62 17.47 -1.78 -4.47
C ALA A 62 18.24 -0.91 -5.47
N HIS A 63 18.67 0.29 -5.04
CA HIS A 63 19.46 1.20 -5.86
C HIS A 63 20.77 0.56 -6.34
N ARG A 64 21.52 -0.13 -5.46
CA ARG A 64 22.78 -0.79 -5.84
C ARG A 64 22.59 -1.94 -6.83
N LEU A 65 21.45 -2.61 -6.78
CA LEU A 65 21.12 -3.73 -7.68
C LEU A 65 20.43 -3.28 -8.97
N GLY A 66 20.00 -2.01 -9.06
CA GLY A 66 19.12 -1.54 -10.15
C GLY A 66 17.74 -2.20 -10.12
N TRP A 67 17.27 -2.56 -8.92
CA TRP A 67 15.98 -3.20 -8.66
C TRP A 67 14.97 -2.19 -8.12
N ALA A 68 13.69 -2.54 -8.18
CA ALA A 68 12.65 -1.71 -7.59
C ALA A 68 12.62 -1.85 -6.05
N HIS A 69 12.21 -0.80 -5.35
CA HIS A 69 11.96 -0.82 -3.90
C HIS A 69 10.46 -0.69 -3.60
N LEU A 70 9.96 -1.58 -2.74
CA LEU A 70 8.58 -1.59 -2.25
C LEU A 70 8.57 -1.50 -0.71
N ASP A 71 8.02 -0.41 -0.16
CA ASP A 71 7.68 -0.30 1.27
C ASP A 71 6.29 -0.89 1.50
N SER A 72 6.21 -2.07 2.13
CA SER A 72 4.95 -2.75 2.35
C SER A 72 3.99 -1.96 3.25
N GLY A 73 4.53 -1.09 4.11
CA GLY A 73 3.77 -0.24 4.99
C GLY A 73 3.04 0.89 4.26
N ALA A 74 3.50 1.28 3.06
CA ALA A 74 2.90 2.37 2.29
C ALA A 74 1.44 2.05 1.92
N LEU A 75 1.16 0.81 1.52
CA LEU A 75 -0.20 0.42 1.11
C LEU A 75 -1.18 0.39 2.28
N TYR A 76 -0.77 -0.14 3.44
CA TYR A 76 -1.58 -0.06 4.67
C TYR A 76 -1.89 1.38 5.07
N ARG A 77 -0.92 2.28 4.92
CA ARG A 77 -1.10 3.71 5.23
C ARG A 77 -1.99 4.40 4.20
N ALA A 78 -1.90 4.04 2.92
CA ALA A 78 -2.79 4.55 1.88
C ALA A 78 -4.24 4.16 2.14
N VAL A 79 -4.50 2.90 2.49
CA VAL A 79 -5.84 2.43 2.93
C VAL A 79 -6.30 3.21 4.17
N THR A 80 -5.41 3.42 5.13
CA THR A 80 -5.72 4.19 6.35
C THR A 80 -6.09 5.64 6.03
N LEU A 81 -5.34 6.29 5.13
CA LEU A 81 -5.64 7.64 4.67
C LEU A 81 -6.99 7.69 3.97
N ALA A 82 -7.27 6.75 3.06
CA ALA A 82 -8.56 6.63 2.39
C ALA A 82 -9.71 6.50 3.39
N VAL A 83 -9.58 5.61 4.38
CA VAL A 83 -10.57 5.45 5.47
C VAL A 83 -10.78 6.77 6.20
N LEU A 84 -9.71 7.45 6.57
CA LEU A 84 -9.79 8.69 7.33
C LEU A 84 -10.43 9.83 6.52
N ASP A 85 -10.14 9.93 5.22
CA ASP A 85 -10.65 11.00 4.38
C ASP A 85 -12.11 10.78 3.95
N ASN A 86 -12.57 9.54 3.87
CA ASN A 86 -13.94 9.21 3.45
C ASN A 86 -14.88 8.89 4.62
N LEU A 87 -14.38 8.26 5.68
CA LEU A 87 -15.18 7.83 6.85
C LEU A 87 -14.94 8.70 8.10
N GLY A 88 -13.97 9.60 8.07
CA GLY A 88 -13.60 10.43 9.20
C GLY A 88 -12.84 9.68 10.30
N GLU A 89 -12.59 10.35 11.42
CA GLU A 89 -12.04 9.72 12.62
C GLU A 89 -13.06 8.73 13.23
N PRO A 90 -12.60 7.67 13.91
CA PRO A 90 -13.53 6.75 14.58
C PRO A 90 -14.38 7.52 15.58
N GLY A 91 -15.71 7.32 15.53
CA GLY A 91 -16.66 8.02 16.40
C GLY A 91 -17.13 9.38 15.89
N ALA A 92 -16.69 9.83 14.71
CA ALA A 92 -17.25 11.00 14.03
C ALA A 92 -18.60 10.73 13.34
N LEU A 93 -19.06 9.46 13.31
CA LEU A 93 -20.39 9.10 12.84
C LEU A 93 -21.45 9.76 13.75
N LYS A 94 -22.31 10.60 13.16
CA LYS A 94 -23.44 11.26 13.86
C LYS A 94 -24.24 10.23 14.67
N GLU A 95 -24.66 10.63 15.86
CA GLU A 95 -25.33 9.89 16.96
C GLU A 95 -26.37 8.82 16.59
N SER A 96 -26.88 8.78 15.36
CA SER A 96 -27.97 7.88 14.94
C SER A 96 -27.61 6.38 14.90
N LEU A 97 -26.33 6.00 14.97
CA LEU A 97 -25.88 4.59 14.86
C LEU A 97 -24.89 4.17 15.96
N ALA A 98 -24.63 5.02 16.95
CA ALA A 98 -23.69 4.72 18.01
C ALA A 98 -24.30 3.73 19.02
N VAL A 99 -23.72 2.53 19.11
CA VAL A 99 -23.98 1.61 20.24
C VAL A 99 -23.10 2.05 21.41
N PRO A 100 -23.67 2.44 22.56
CA PRO A 100 -22.88 2.85 23.72
C PRO A 100 -22.01 1.68 24.22
N GLY A 101 -20.70 1.92 24.35
CA GLY A 101 -19.75 0.95 24.92
C GLY A 101 -18.93 0.14 23.92
N SER A 102 -19.17 0.25 22.61
CA SER A 102 -18.19 -0.20 21.62
C SER A 102 -17.12 0.90 21.47
N GLY A 103 -15.87 0.59 21.78
CA GLY A 103 -14.76 1.52 21.53
C GLY A 103 -14.83 1.97 20.07
N ALA A 104 -14.96 3.27 19.84
CA ALA A 104 -15.24 3.82 18.53
C ALA A 104 -14.25 3.26 17.48
N THR A 105 -14.75 2.41 16.60
CA THR A 105 -14.00 1.75 15.53
C THR A 105 -14.84 1.80 14.27
N TRP A 106 -14.19 1.85 13.11
CA TRP A 106 -14.89 1.74 11.84
C TRP A 106 -15.45 0.32 11.68
N PRO A 107 -16.71 0.17 11.25
CA PRO A 107 -17.23 -1.14 10.85
C PRO A 107 -16.35 -1.73 9.75
N VAL A 108 -15.91 -2.98 9.93
CA VAL A 108 -15.03 -3.68 8.97
C VAL A 108 -15.64 -3.67 7.57
N GLN A 109 -16.96 -3.83 7.47
CA GLN A 109 -17.70 -3.84 6.22
C GLN A 109 -17.58 -2.51 5.46
N GLN A 110 -17.55 -1.37 6.16
CA GLN A 110 -17.37 -0.06 5.52
C GLN A 110 -15.94 0.13 5.02
N ILE A 111 -14.95 -0.37 5.76
CA ILE A 111 -13.54 -0.34 5.32
C ILE A 111 -13.36 -1.20 4.07
N VAL A 112 -13.95 -2.41 4.05
CA VAL A 112 -13.86 -3.31 2.90
C VAL A 112 -14.57 -2.72 1.68
N ALA A 113 -15.79 -2.22 1.83
CA ALA A 113 -16.51 -1.56 0.73
C ALA A 113 -15.72 -0.37 0.17
N LEU A 114 -15.13 0.46 1.03
CA LEU A 114 -14.28 1.57 0.60
C LEU A 114 -13.02 1.07 -0.14
N ALA A 115 -12.40 -0.01 0.32
CA ALA A 115 -11.23 -0.60 -0.34
C ALA A 115 -11.56 -1.22 -1.72
N GLU A 116 -12.81 -1.64 -1.94
CA GLU A 116 -13.30 -2.14 -3.22
C GLU A 116 -13.67 -1.01 -4.19
N GLU A 117 -14.29 0.06 -3.68
CA GLU A 117 -14.75 1.20 -4.50
C GLU A 117 -13.63 2.18 -4.84
N LEU A 118 -12.71 2.40 -3.91
CA LEU A 118 -11.64 3.37 -4.07
C LEU A 118 -10.39 2.70 -4.62
N PRO A 119 -9.89 3.08 -5.81
CA PRO A 119 -8.73 2.46 -6.38
C PRO A 119 -7.49 2.89 -5.59
N VAL A 120 -7.00 1.97 -4.74
CA VAL A 120 -5.73 2.10 -4.02
C VAL A 120 -4.72 1.18 -4.70
N ARG A 121 -3.61 1.73 -5.20
CA ARG A 121 -2.65 1.00 -6.01
C ARG A 121 -1.21 1.36 -5.69
N LEU A 122 -0.29 0.49 -6.09
CA LEU A 122 1.14 0.77 -6.13
C LEU A 122 1.54 1.04 -7.58
N VAL A 123 2.04 2.25 -7.85
CA VAL A 123 2.53 2.65 -9.17
C VAL A 123 4.05 2.72 -9.13
N LEU A 124 4.72 2.06 -10.08
CA LEU A 124 6.16 2.13 -10.19
C LEU A 124 6.58 3.45 -10.85
N VAL A 125 7.26 4.31 -10.09
CA VAL A 125 7.85 5.55 -10.60
C VAL A 125 9.36 5.41 -10.55
N ARG A 126 9.98 5.28 -11.72
CA ARG A 126 11.40 4.92 -11.89
C ARG A 126 11.68 3.52 -11.34
N ASP A 127 12.16 3.44 -10.09
CA ASP A 127 12.52 2.21 -9.39
C ASP A 127 11.90 2.16 -7.97
N VAL A 128 10.88 2.98 -7.70
CA VAL A 128 10.21 3.02 -6.39
C VAL A 128 8.71 2.89 -6.59
N PHE A 129 8.08 1.97 -5.85
CA PHE A 129 6.64 1.88 -5.81
C PHE A 129 6.05 3.02 -4.96
N ARG A 130 5.20 3.84 -5.57
CA ARG A 130 4.47 4.93 -4.92
C ARG A 130 3.02 4.51 -4.68
N PRO A 131 2.44 4.79 -3.50
CA PRO A 131 1.03 4.58 -3.25
C PRO A 131 0.20 5.67 -3.93
N GLU A 132 -0.85 5.26 -4.64
CA GLU A 132 -1.87 6.17 -5.16
C GLU A 132 -3.23 5.79 -4.61
N VAL A 133 -4.05 6.81 -4.31
CA VAL A 133 -5.45 6.69 -3.90
C VAL A 133 -6.28 7.53 -4.86
N ALA A 134 -7.29 6.94 -5.50
CA ALA A 134 -8.12 7.64 -6.50
C ALA A 134 -7.29 8.25 -7.66
N GLY A 135 -6.11 7.68 -7.94
CA GLY A 135 -5.16 8.16 -8.94
C GLY A 135 -4.33 9.39 -8.53
N VAL A 136 -4.35 9.76 -7.25
CA VAL A 136 -3.49 10.80 -6.68
C VAL A 136 -2.34 10.15 -5.92
N ASP A 137 -1.10 10.59 -6.16
CA ASP A 137 0.07 10.21 -5.36
C ASP A 137 -0.12 10.71 -3.92
N VAL A 138 -0.10 9.77 -2.96
CA VAL A 138 -0.32 10.06 -1.54
C VAL A 138 0.92 9.83 -0.68
N GLU A 139 2.09 9.70 -1.29
CA GLU A 139 3.36 9.35 -0.65
C GLU A 139 3.72 10.25 0.55
N GLU A 140 3.45 11.55 0.46
CA GLU A 140 3.63 12.48 1.59
C GLU A 140 2.48 12.39 2.62
N PRO A 141 1.19 12.53 2.23
CA PRO A 141 0.05 12.43 3.15
C PRO A 141 0.04 11.17 4.05
N ILE A 142 0.45 10.02 3.52
CA ILE A 142 0.46 8.74 4.26
C ILE A 142 1.45 8.70 5.43
N ARG A 143 2.39 9.65 5.49
CA ARG A 143 3.40 9.78 6.55
C ARG A 143 2.97 10.71 7.68
N SER A 144 1.82 11.36 7.55
CA SER A 144 1.28 12.24 8.59
C SER A 144 1.07 11.51 9.92
N ASP A 145 1.06 12.29 11.01
CA ASP A 145 0.77 11.75 12.35
C ASP A 145 -0.64 11.19 12.45
N ARG A 146 -1.60 11.79 11.75
CA ARG A 146 -3.00 11.32 11.68
C ARG A 146 -3.08 9.89 11.18
N VAL A 147 -2.38 9.56 10.08
CA VAL A 147 -2.30 8.19 9.55
C VAL A 147 -1.48 7.29 10.47
N THR A 148 -0.34 7.78 10.97
CA THR A 148 0.57 6.99 11.81
C THR A 148 -0.08 6.50 13.10
N ARG A 149 -1.02 7.27 13.68
CA ARG A 149 -1.76 6.87 14.88
C ARG A 149 -2.77 5.74 14.64
N ARG A 150 -3.27 5.58 13.41
CA ARG A 150 -4.40 4.69 13.09
C ARG A 150 -4.03 3.47 12.26
N VAL A 151 -2.89 3.50 11.56
CA VAL A 151 -2.49 2.43 10.64
C VAL A 151 -2.42 1.05 11.30
N SER A 152 -2.07 0.97 12.58
CA SER A 152 -2.05 -0.30 13.31
C SER A 152 -3.44 -0.92 13.49
N GLU A 153 -4.48 -0.11 13.66
CA GLU A 153 -5.86 -0.57 13.80
C GLU A 153 -6.35 -1.17 12.46
N ILE A 154 -6.11 -0.45 11.36
CA ILE A 154 -6.47 -0.89 10.01
C ILE A 154 -5.67 -2.13 9.58
N ALA A 155 -4.36 -2.16 9.83
CA ALA A 155 -3.51 -3.31 9.52
C ALA A 155 -3.79 -4.53 10.43
N ALA A 156 -4.56 -4.39 11.51
CA ALA A 156 -4.98 -5.52 12.32
C ALA A 156 -6.17 -6.28 11.72
N ILE A 157 -6.89 -5.69 10.76
CA ILE A 157 -8.04 -6.30 10.09
C ILE A 157 -7.56 -7.38 9.10
N ARG A 158 -8.13 -8.58 9.19
CA ARG A 158 -7.68 -9.74 8.42
C ARG A 158 -7.90 -9.54 6.92
N GLU A 159 -9.06 -9.02 6.56
CA GLU A 159 -9.51 -8.76 5.19
C GLU A 159 -8.60 -7.73 4.51
N VAL A 160 -8.29 -6.64 5.22
CA VAL A 160 -7.34 -5.61 4.74
C VAL A 160 -5.96 -6.20 4.53
N ARG A 161 -5.44 -6.98 5.49
CA ARG A 161 -4.13 -7.65 5.34
C ARG A 161 -4.10 -8.59 4.14
N HIS A 162 -5.15 -9.37 3.96
CA HIS A 162 -5.25 -10.29 2.82
C HIS A 162 -5.21 -9.51 1.50
N TRP A 163 -6.04 -8.48 1.37
CA TRP A 163 -6.08 -7.63 0.18
C TRP A 163 -4.73 -6.96 -0.09
N VAL A 164 -4.10 -6.36 0.93
CA VAL A 164 -2.77 -5.72 0.80
C VAL A 164 -1.71 -6.72 0.33
N ASN A 165 -1.70 -7.93 0.87
CA ASN A 165 -0.73 -8.96 0.47
C ASN A 165 -0.92 -9.39 -0.99
N VAL A 166 -2.17 -9.48 -1.48
CA VAL A 166 -2.46 -9.74 -2.89
C VAL A 166 -1.89 -8.62 -3.76
N GLN A 167 -2.21 -7.36 -3.45
CA GLN A 167 -1.72 -6.21 -4.22
C GLN A 167 -0.18 -6.13 -4.26
N GLN A 168 0.50 -6.43 -3.16
CA GLN A 168 1.96 -6.45 -3.11
C GLN A 168 2.56 -7.55 -3.99
N ARG A 169 1.95 -8.75 -4.00
CA ARG A 169 2.41 -9.86 -4.85
C ARG A 169 2.24 -9.52 -6.32
N GLU A 170 1.09 -8.98 -6.71
CA GLU A 170 0.82 -8.54 -8.08
C GLU A 170 1.81 -7.46 -8.55
N ALA A 171 2.07 -6.45 -7.70
CA ALA A 171 3.04 -5.39 -8.02
C ALA A 171 4.45 -5.93 -8.28
N VAL A 172 4.86 -6.99 -7.58
CA VAL A 172 6.18 -7.61 -7.71
C VAL A 172 6.28 -8.55 -8.92
N LEU A 173 5.21 -9.28 -9.24
CA LEU A 173 5.16 -10.21 -10.37
C LEU A 173 5.38 -9.50 -11.72
N GLY A 174 5.01 -8.23 -11.82
CA GLY A 174 5.19 -7.42 -13.03
C GLY A 174 6.62 -6.89 -13.27
N HIS A 175 7.59 -7.09 -12.37
CA HIS A 175 8.90 -6.43 -12.47
C HIS A 175 10.06 -7.36 -12.86
N PRO A 176 10.59 -7.26 -14.10
CA PRO A 176 11.53 -8.24 -14.65
C PRO A 176 12.94 -8.21 -14.02
N ARG A 177 13.33 -7.09 -13.40
CA ARG A 177 14.67 -6.94 -12.79
C ARG A 177 14.77 -7.49 -11.36
N GLY A 178 13.64 -7.62 -10.67
CA GLY A 178 13.58 -7.94 -9.24
C GLY A 178 13.11 -6.76 -8.38
N VAL A 179 12.73 -7.07 -7.15
CA VAL A 179 12.17 -6.12 -6.17
C VAL A 179 12.73 -6.40 -4.78
N VAL A 180 13.16 -5.35 -4.09
CA VAL A 180 13.46 -5.38 -2.65
C VAL A 180 12.23 -4.91 -1.91
N VAL A 181 11.71 -5.76 -1.04
CA VAL A 181 10.48 -5.49 -0.29
C VAL A 181 10.81 -5.39 1.20
N ASP A 182 10.47 -4.27 1.83
CA ASP A 182 10.67 -4.09 3.27
C ASP A 182 9.36 -4.06 4.07
N GLY A 183 9.38 -4.66 5.26
CA GLY A 183 8.18 -4.81 6.09
C GLY A 183 8.44 -5.46 7.43
N ARG A 184 7.44 -6.16 7.97
CA ARG A 184 7.50 -6.85 9.26
C ARG A 184 7.44 -8.38 9.13
N ASP A 185 6.73 -8.87 8.12
CA ASP A 185 6.40 -10.27 7.85
C ASP A 185 6.50 -10.61 6.35
N ILE A 186 7.41 -9.94 5.63
CA ILE A 186 7.64 -10.14 4.20
C ILE A 186 8.17 -11.53 3.91
N GLY A 187 9.25 -11.95 4.58
CA GLY A 187 9.91 -13.23 4.31
C GLY A 187 9.18 -14.44 4.91
N THR A 188 8.15 -14.22 5.73
CA THR A 188 7.40 -15.28 6.41
C THR A 188 5.97 -15.42 5.91
N VAL A 189 5.31 -14.33 5.51
CA VAL A 189 3.88 -14.31 5.11
C VAL A 189 3.71 -13.87 3.67
N VAL A 190 4.30 -12.75 3.26
CA VAL A 190 4.03 -12.17 1.92
C VAL A 190 4.76 -12.95 0.82
N PHE A 191 6.07 -13.15 0.99
CA PHE A 191 6.97 -13.87 0.09
C PHE A 191 7.77 -14.94 0.85
N PRO A 192 7.10 -16.03 1.28
CA PRO A 192 7.75 -17.13 2.00
C PRO A 192 8.79 -17.86 1.14
N ASP A 193 8.72 -17.76 -0.19
CA ASP A 193 9.69 -18.38 -1.10
C ASP A 193 10.77 -17.39 -1.57
N ALA A 194 10.87 -16.21 -0.96
CA ALA A 194 11.92 -15.24 -1.30
C ALA A 194 13.30 -15.89 -1.10
N PRO A 195 14.18 -15.89 -2.13
CA PRO A 195 15.49 -16.55 -2.05
C PRO A 195 16.42 -15.91 -1.02
N VAL A 196 16.24 -14.63 -0.74
CA VAL A 196 17.00 -13.88 0.27
C VAL A 196 16.03 -13.23 1.24
N LYS A 197 16.22 -13.52 2.53
CA LYS A 197 15.44 -12.96 3.64
C LYS A 197 16.39 -12.41 4.68
N VAL A 198 16.26 -11.13 4.99
CA VAL A 198 17.09 -10.44 5.96
C VAL A 198 16.21 -9.90 7.06
N PHE A 199 16.58 -10.14 8.32
CA PHE A 199 15.92 -9.53 9.46
C PHE A 199 16.83 -8.48 10.10
N LEU A 200 16.50 -7.20 9.95
CA LEU A 200 17.22 -6.11 10.59
C LEU A 200 16.73 -5.92 12.02
N THR A 201 17.68 -5.90 12.95
CA THR A 201 17.44 -5.60 14.35
C THR A 201 18.21 -4.35 14.80
N ALA A 202 17.77 -3.76 15.90
CA ALA A 202 18.43 -2.67 16.59
C ALA A 202 17.99 -2.68 18.07
N SER A 203 18.84 -2.18 18.96
CA SER A 203 18.50 -2.10 20.39
C SER A 203 17.25 -1.22 20.60
N PRO A 204 16.40 -1.51 21.62
CA PRO A 204 15.22 -0.68 21.91
C PRO A 204 15.56 0.81 22.09
N ALA A 205 16.69 1.11 22.76
CA ALA A 205 17.17 2.48 22.95
C ALA A 205 17.47 3.18 21.63
N GLU A 206 18.16 2.50 20.71
CA GLU A 206 18.49 3.07 19.39
C GLU A 206 17.23 3.29 18.54
N ARG A 207 16.28 2.35 18.59
CA ARG A 207 14.97 2.51 17.91
C ARG A 207 14.18 3.69 18.46
N ALA A 208 14.17 3.88 19.78
CA ALA A 208 13.53 5.02 20.42
C ALA A 208 14.18 6.34 19.98
N ARG A 209 15.52 6.42 20.04
CA ARG A 209 16.30 7.59 19.57
C ARG A 209 15.98 7.95 18.12
N ARG A 210 16.00 6.97 17.21
CA ARG A 210 15.67 7.18 15.79
C ARG A 210 14.23 7.64 15.58
N ARG A 211 13.29 7.09 16.36
CA ARG A 211 11.88 7.49 16.28
C ARG A 211 11.68 8.95 16.71
N LEU A 212 12.36 9.38 17.77
CA LEU A 212 12.32 10.78 18.24
C LEU A 212 12.89 11.73 17.18
N ALA A 213 14.03 11.38 16.59
CA ALA A 213 14.65 12.17 15.53
C ALA A 213 13.73 12.33 14.30
N GLN A 214 13.01 11.26 13.91
CA GLN A 214 12.04 11.31 12.80
C GLN A 214 10.81 12.18 13.10
N ARG A 215 10.47 12.40 14.38
CA ARG A 215 9.35 13.22 14.83
C ARG A 215 9.74 14.67 15.14
N GLY A 216 11.01 15.04 14.91
CA GLY A 216 11.53 16.38 15.24
C GLY A 216 11.65 16.67 16.74
N GLY A 217 11.53 15.65 17.62
CA GLY A 217 11.68 15.82 19.06
C GLY A 217 13.15 15.97 19.44
N ARG A 218 13.55 17.14 19.96
CA ARG A 218 14.82 17.30 20.68
C ARG A 218 14.76 16.52 22.00
N ILE A 219 15.87 15.85 22.34
CA ILE A 219 16.11 15.24 23.65
C ILE A 219 16.50 16.34 24.63
#